data_AF-A0A6I7X5S2-F1
#
_entry.id   AF-A0A6I7X5S2-F1
#
_cell.length_a   1.000
_cell.length_b   1.000
_cell.length_c   1.000
_cell.angle_alpha   90.00
_cell.angle_beta   90.00
_cell.angle_gamma   90.00
#
_symmetry.space_group_name_H-M   'P 1'
#
loop_
_entity.id
_entity.type
_entity.pdbx_description
1 polymer ?
#
loop_
_entity_poly.entity_id
_entity_poly.type
_entity_poly.pdbx_seq_one_letter_code
_entity_poly.pdbx_strand_id
1 'polypeptide(L)'
;MSINATLIGQMITFTLLVWFTMKYIWPPLIGAIEERKSKIAEGLAAAEKGQEDMERAAKKAANVLREAKQQSADIVNLAQKRANEIVEESKGTAKQEGVRMIEAAQAQIEQEMQRAQEQMRKEVSALALKAAGQILQQEIDKAKHKELLGKVSEQLGQA
;
A
#
# COMPACT_ATOMS: atom_id res chain seq x y z
N MET A 1 6.62 -112.14 -12.37
CA MET A 1 7.47 -111.68 -11.26
C MET A 1 6.64 -111.68 -10.00
N SER A 2 7.01 -112.50 -9.03
CA SER A 2 6.38 -112.59 -7.71
C SER A 2 6.54 -111.26 -6.96
N ILE A 3 5.53 -110.86 -6.20
CA ILE A 3 5.66 -109.77 -5.22
C ILE A 3 6.70 -110.22 -4.19
N ASN A 4 7.90 -109.64 -4.27
CA ASN A 4 9.00 -109.93 -3.36
C ASN A 4 9.03 -108.90 -2.21
N ALA A 5 9.57 -109.28 -1.06
CA ALA A 5 9.70 -108.42 0.14
C ALA A 5 10.40 -107.07 -0.15
N THR A 6 11.24 -107.02 -1.18
CA THR A 6 11.88 -105.80 -1.69
C THR A 6 10.88 -104.74 -2.18
N LEU A 7 9.77 -105.17 -2.78
CA LEU A 7 8.74 -104.27 -3.31
C LEU A 7 7.93 -103.62 -2.16
N ILE A 8 7.67 -104.38 -1.10
CA ILE A 8 7.05 -103.87 0.13
C ILE A 8 8.00 -102.89 0.84
N GLY A 9 9.28 -103.25 0.98
CA GLY A 9 10.30 -102.37 1.55
C GLY A 9 10.47 -101.06 0.76
N GLN A 10 10.49 -101.13 -0.57
CA GLN A 10 10.54 -99.96 -1.45
C GLN A 10 9.29 -99.09 -1.34
N MET A 11 8.11 -99.69 -1.16
CA MET A 11 6.87 -98.94 -0.96
C MET A 11 6.90 -98.16 0.36
N ILE A 12 7.35 -98.78 1.45
CA ILE A 12 7.48 -98.13 2.76
C ILE A 12 8.50 -96.97 2.71
N THR A 13 9.67 -97.18 2.10
CA THR A 13 10.68 -96.12 1.98
C THR A 13 10.22 -94.98 1.08
N PHE A 14 9.50 -95.29 -0.01
CA PHE A 14 8.90 -94.27 -0.88
C PHE A 14 7.82 -93.47 -0.13
N THR A 15 6.93 -94.13 0.62
CA THR A 15 5.91 -93.44 1.42
C THR A 15 6.53 -92.54 2.50
N LEU A 16 7.57 -93.01 3.19
CA LEU A 16 8.28 -92.19 4.18
C LEU A 16 8.97 -90.99 3.53
N LEU A 17 9.56 -91.15 2.35
CA LEU A 17 10.16 -90.05 1.58
C LEU A 17 9.10 -89.02 1.18
N VAL A 18 7.97 -89.46 0.63
CA VAL A 18 6.86 -88.57 0.26
C VAL A 18 6.32 -87.82 1.47
N TRP A 19 6.18 -88.49 2.62
CA TRP A 19 5.75 -87.85 3.86
C TRP A 19 6.76 -86.79 4.33
N PHE A 20 8.06 -87.10 4.27
CA PHE A 20 9.12 -86.16 4.63
C PHE A 20 9.15 -84.95 3.70
N THR A 21 9.05 -85.15 2.38
CA THR A 21 9.06 -84.04 1.41
C THR A 21 7.82 -83.16 1.53
N MET A 22 6.64 -83.76 1.74
CA MET A 22 5.40 -83.01 1.98
C MET A 22 5.45 -82.19 3.27
N LYS A 23 6.07 -82.72 4.34
CA LYS A 23 6.16 -82.03 5.64
C LYS A 23 7.25 -80.96 5.67
N TYR A 24 8.42 -81.22 5.09
CA TYR A 24 9.61 -80.37 5.29
C TYR A 24 10.01 -79.53 4.08
N ILE A 25 9.73 -79.97 2.85
CA ILE A 25 10.21 -79.31 1.62
C ILE A 25 9.11 -78.49 0.95
N TRP A 26 7.88 -79.01 0.91
CA TRP A 26 6.75 -78.33 0.27
C TRP A 26 6.36 -77.00 0.95
N PRO A 27 6.30 -76.91 2.31
CA PRO A 27 5.87 -75.67 2.97
C PRO A 27 6.82 -74.49 2.75
N PRO A 28 8.16 -74.63 2.86
CA PRO A 28 9.08 -73.54 2.52
C PRO A 28 9.01 -73.11 1.06
N LEU A 29 8.81 -74.06 0.12
CA LEU A 29 8.73 -73.75 -1.30
C LEU A 29 7.49 -72.91 -1.64
N ILE A 30 6.32 -73.31 -1.14
CA ILE A 30 5.08 -72.55 -1.33
C ILE A 30 5.15 -71.21 -0.60
N GLY A 31 5.74 -71.18 0.60
CA GLY A 31 5.97 -69.93 1.34
C GLY A 31 6.79 -68.92 0.55
N ALA A 32 7.88 -69.33 -0.09
CA ALA A 32 8.71 -68.44 -0.92
C ALA A 32 7.97 -67.92 -2.17
N ILE A 33 7.12 -68.76 -2.78
CA ILE A 33 6.28 -68.36 -3.92
C ILE A 33 5.22 -67.33 -3.48
N GLU A 34 4.57 -67.58 -2.34
CA GLU A 34 3.54 -66.70 -1.82
C GLU A 34 4.11 -65.35 -1.35
N GLU A 35 5.27 -65.35 -0.70
CA GLU A 35 5.98 -64.13 -0.33
C GLU A 35 6.31 -63.29 -1.56
N ARG A 36 6.77 -63.92 -2.65
CA ARG A 36 7.04 -63.22 -3.91
C ARG A 36 5.76 -62.64 -4.53
N LYS A 37 4.66 -63.39 -4.50
CA LYS A 37 3.35 -62.89 -4.98
C LYS A 37 2.88 -61.69 -4.15
N SER A 38 2.95 -61.77 -2.83
CA SER A 38 2.57 -60.68 -1.92
C SER A 38 3.39 -59.43 -2.20
N LYS A 39 4.72 -59.54 -2.29
CA LYS A 39 5.60 -58.40 -2.61
C LYS A 39 5.28 -57.74 -3.94
N ILE A 40 4.95 -58.52 -4.98
CA ILE A 40 4.57 -57.97 -6.28
C ILE A 40 3.21 -57.26 -6.19
N ALA A 41 2.23 -57.87 -5.52
CA ALA A 41 0.90 -57.29 -5.36
C ALA A 41 0.95 -55.99 -4.53
N GLU A 42 1.68 -55.99 -3.41
CA GLU A 42 1.91 -54.80 -2.59
C GLU A 42 2.66 -53.72 -3.35
N GLY A 43 3.71 -54.10 -4.12
CA GLY A 43 4.46 -53.16 -4.94
C GLY A 43 3.60 -52.51 -6.04
N LEU A 44 2.74 -53.29 -6.70
CA LEU A 44 1.82 -52.78 -7.72
C LEU A 44 0.77 -51.85 -7.11
N ALA A 45 0.16 -52.25 -5.98
CA ALA A 45 -0.80 -51.42 -5.27
C ALA A 45 -0.17 -50.10 -4.75
N ALA A 46 1.07 -50.15 -4.27
CA ALA A 46 1.82 -48.98 -3.86
C ALA A 46 2.13 -48.06 -5.05
N ALA A 47 2.47 -48.62 -6.22
CA ALA A 47 2.72 -47.85 -7.44
C ALA A 47 1.45 -47.16 -7.95
N GLU A 48 0.32 -47.86 -8.02
CA GLU A 48 -0.98 -47.28 -8.41
C GLU A 48 -1.39 -46.16 -7.46
N LYS A 49 -1.29 -46.39 -6.15
CA LYS A 49 -1.59 -45.36 -5.15
C LYS A 49 -0.65 -44.16 -5.27
N GLY A 50 0.64 -44.41 -5.50
CA GLY A 50 1.63 -43.35 -5.72
C GLY A 50 1.30 -42.50 -6.94
N GLN A 51 0.85 -43.12 -8.03
CA GLN A 51 0.43 -42.43 -9.24
C GLN A 51 -0.84 -41.60 -9.01
N GLU A 52 -1.84 -42.15 -8.32
CA GLU A 52 -3.06 -41.41 -7.97
C GLU A 52 -2.77 -40.21 -7.06
N ASP A 53 -1.93 -40.40 -6.04
CA ASP A 53 -1.52 -39.35 -5.12
C ASP A 53 -0.71 -38.27 -5.84
N MET A 54 0.16 -38.65 -6.79
CA MET A 54 0.89 -37.70 -7.64
C MET A 54 -0.06 -36.87 -8.50
N GLU A 55 -1.03 -37.49 -9.19
CA GLU A 55 -2.02 -36.77 -9.99
C GLU A 55 -2.86 -35.82 -9.13
N ARG A 56 -3.26 -36.26 -7.95
CA ARG A 56 -4.01 -35.46 -6.99
C ARG A 56 -3.18 -34.28 -6.49
N ALA A 57 -1.91 -34.48 -6.18
CA ALA A 57 -0.99 -33.42 -5.79
C ALA A 57 -0.77 -32.41 -6.92
N ALA A 58 -0.61 -32.88 -8.16
CA ALA A 58 -0.47 -32.02 -9.33
C ALA A 58 -1.72 -31.16 -9.57
N LYS A 59 -2.92 -31.74 -9.48
CA LYS A 59 -4.20 -31.00 -9.56
C LYS A 59 -4.32 -29.96 -8.46
N LYS A 60 -3.98 -30.32 -7.21
CA LYS A 60 -3.97 -29.37 -6.08
C LYS A 60 -2.98 -28.22 -6.31
N ALA A 61 -1.77 -28.51 -6.75
CA ALA A 61 -0.75 -27.51 -7.05
C ALA A 61 -1.21 -26.55 -8.16
N ALA A 62 -1.81 -27.07 -9.23
CA ALA A 62 -2.36 -26.26 -10.31
C ALA A 62 -3.49 -25.34 -9.82
N ASN A 63 -4.38 -25.85 -8.95
CA ASN A 63 -5.44 -25.04 -8.34
C ASN A 63 -4.89 -23.94 -7.44
N VAL A 64 -3.94 -24.25 -6.56
CA VAL A 64 -3.28 -23.26 -5.70
C VAL A 64 -2.59 -22.19 -6.54
N LEU A 65 -1.90 -22.57 -7.62
CA LEU A 65 -1.26 -21.60 -8.51
C LEU A 65 -2.28 -20.69 -9.21
N ARG A 66 -3.42 -21.24 -9.65
CA ARG A 66 -4.51 -20.47 -10.24
C ARG A 66 -5.11 -19.49 -9.24
N GLU A 67 -5.38 -19.94 -8.02
CA GLU A 67 -5.91 -19.10 -6.94
C GLU A 67 -4.92 -17.99 -6.56
N ALA A 68 -3.63 -18.31 -6.42
CA ALA A 68 -2.60 -17.32 -6.13
C ALA A 68 -2.50 -16.26 -7.23
N LYS A 69 -2.60 -16.65 -8.51
CA LYS A 69 -2.64 -15.71 -9.64
C LYS A 69 -3.88 -14.81 -9.59
N GLN A 70 -5.05 -15.36 -9.28
CA GLN A 70 -6.28 -14.58 -9.15
C GLN A 70 -6.16 -13.57 -8.00
N GLN A 71 -5.73 -14.02 -6.82
CA GLN A 71 -5.52 -13.14 -5.67
C GLN A 71 -4.49 -12.04 -5.95
N SER A 72 -3.42 -12.36 -6.67
CA SER A 72 -2.42 -11.38 -7.09
C SER A 72 -3.04 -10.31 -8.00
N ALA A 73 -3.85 -10.71 -8.97
CA ALA A 73 -4.55 -9.78 -9.86
C ALA A 73 -5.54 -8.91 -9.07
N ASP A 74 -6.28 -9.48 -8.12
CA ASP A 74 -7.22 -8.75 -7.27
C ASP A 74 -6.51 -7.72 -6.38
N ILE A 75 -5.35 -8.08 -5.82
CA ILE A 75 -4.51 -7.16 -5.03
C ILE A 75 -4.03 -5.99 -5.89
N VAL A 76 -3.54 -6.25 -7.10
CA VAL A 76 -3.06 -5.20 -8.02
C VAL A 76 -4.21 -4.27 -8.42
N ASN A 77 -5.38 -4.83 -8.74
CA ASN A 77 -6.57 -4.04 -9.07
C ASN A 77 -7.03 -3.17 -7.90
N LEU A 78 -7.05 -3.73 -6.68
CA LEU A 78 -7.39 -2.98 -5.47
C LEU A 78 -6.38 -1.86 -5.19
N ALA A 79 -5.08 -2.15 -5.34
CA ALA A 79 -4.02 -1.17 -5.18
C ALA A 79 -4.16 -0.01 -6.19
N GLN A 80 -4.43 -0.32 -7.46
CA GLN A 80 -4.66 0.70 -8.49
C GLN A 80 -5.89 1.55 -8.20
N LYS A 81 -6.99 0.92 -7.75
CA LYS A 81 -8.20 1.64 -7.36
C LYS A 81 -7.94 2.58 -6.18
N ARG A 82 -7.27 2.10 -5.14
CA ARG A 82 -6.87 2.90 -3.97
C ARG A 82 -5.94 4.05 -4.36
N ALA A 83 -4.97 3.80 -5.23
CA ALA A 83 -4.08 4.86 -5.72
C ALA A 83 -4.87 5.96 -6.45
N ASN A 84 -5.81 5.58 -7.31
CA ASN A 84 -6.66 6.55 -8.01
C ASN A 84 -7.55 7.33 -7.03
N GLU A 85 -8.14 6.67 -6.03
CA GLU A 85 -8.93 7.33 -4.97
C GLU A 85 -8.08 8.37 -4.22
N ILE A 86 -6.85 8.01 -3.80
CA ILE A 86 -5.92 8.91 -3.11
C ILE A 86 -5.56 10.10 -3.99
N VAL A 87 -5.30 9.88 -5.29
CA VAL A 87 -4.97 10.96 -6.23
C VAL A 87 -6.14 11.93 -6.39
N GLU A 88 -7.36 11.43 -6.53
CA GLU A 88 -8.54 12.29 -6.65
C GLU A 88 -8.85 13.04 -5.35
N GLU A 89 -8.71 12.39 -4.19
CA GLU A 89 -8.83 13.04 -2.88
C GLU A 89 -7.76 14.14 -2.69
N SER A 90 -6.52 13.86 -3.08
CA SER A 90 -5.42 14.81 -3.00
C SER A 90 -5.64 16.00 -3.93
N LYS A 91 -6.14 15.78 -5.14
CA LYS A 91 -6.53 16.87 -6.06
C LYS A 91 -7.68 17.71 -5.48
N GLY A 92 -8.69 17.07 -4.90
CA GLY A 92 -9.79 17.75 -4.24
C GLY A 92 -9.32 18.66 -3.11
N THR A 93 -8.47 18.13 -2.23
CA THR A 93 -7.86 18.86 -1.12
C THR A 93 -6.98 20.01 -1.63
N ALA A 94 -6.11 19.76 -2.61
CA ALA A 94 -5.26 20.79 -3.21
C ALA A 94 -6.08 21.93 -3.83
N LYS A 95 -7.21 21.63 -4.47
CA LYS A 95 -8.11 22.66 -5.01
C LYS A 95 -8.76 23.49 -3.89
N GLN A 96 -9.20 22.86 -2.80
CA GLN A 96 -9.77 23.57 -1.66
C GLN A 96 -8.75 24.48 -0.98
N GLU A 97 -7.53 23.98 -0.75
CA GLU A 97 -6.43 24.79 -0.20
C GLU A 97 -6.01 25.92 -1.14
N GLY A 98 -6.03 25.68 -2.46
CA GLY A 98 -5.80 26.72 -3.46
C GLY A 98 -6.84 27.85 -3.38
N VAL A 99 -8.12 27.52 -3.23
CA VAL A 99 -9.18 28.52 -3.04
C VAL A 99 -8.97 29.31 -1.75
N ARG A 100 -8.70 28.61 -0.63
CA ARG A 100 -8.41 29.27 0.66
C ARG A 100 -7.22 30.22 0.59
N MET A 101 -6.16 29.84 -0.13
CA MET A 101 -4.99 30.68 -0.33
C MET A 101 -5.32 31.95 -1.11
N ILE A 102 -6.14 31.84 -2.17
CA ILE A 102 -6.58 32.99 -2.97
C ILE A 102 -7.46 33.92 -2.14
N GLU A 103 -8.41 33.38 -1.38
CA GLU A 103 -9.27 34.17 -0.49
C GLU A 103 -8.45 34.91 0.58
N ALA A 104 -7.47 34.23 1.20
CA ALA A 104 -6.57 34.85 2.16
C ALA A 104 -5.71 35.95 1.53
N ALA A 105 -5.22 35.75 0.30
CA ALA A 105 -4.45 36.74 -0.44
C ALA A 105 -5.31 37.96 -0.80
N GLN A 106 -6.56 37.77 -1.21
CA GLN A 106 -7.50 38.87 -1.47
C GLN A 106 -7.79 39.68 -0.20
N ALA A 107 -8.02 39.01 0.92
CA ALA A 107 -8.21 39.69 2.21
C ALA A 107 -6.98 40.51 2.64
N GLN A 108 -5.76 39.98 2.43
CA GLN A 108 -4.53 40.74 2.68
C GLN A 108 -4.40 41.95 1.75
N ILE A 109 -4.71 41.80 0.46
CA ILE A 109 -4.68 42.90 -0.52
C ILE A 109 -5.66 44.00 -0.12
N GLU A 110 -6.88 43.65 0.29
CA GLU A 110 -7.87 44.62 0.77
C GLU A 110 -7.37 45.38 2.00
N GLN A 111 -6.77 44.67 2.95
CA GLN A 111 -6.19 45.28 4.15
C GLN A 111 -5.04 46.24 3.80
N GLU A 112 -4.14 45.84 2.89
CA GLU A 112 -3.03 46.67 2.45
C GLU A 112 -3.53 47.88 1.64
N MET A 113 -4.59 47.75 0.83
CA MET A 113 -5.21 48.90 0.16
C MET A 113 -5.80 49.89 1.15
N GLN A 114 -6.46 49.43 2.22
CA GLN A 114 -6.97 50.31 3.26
C GLN A 114 -5.84 51.05 3.98
N ARG A 115 -4.75 50.35 4.33
CA ARG A 115 -3.54 50.96 4.92
C ARG A 115 -2.92 52.00 3.98
N ALA A 116 -2.80 51.68 2.69
CA ALA A 116 -2.28 52.59 1.68
C ALA A 116 -3.17 53.85 1.54
N GLN A 117 -4.50 53.71 1.56
CA GLN A 117 -5.41 54.85 1.54
C GLN A 117 -5.27 55.73 2.79
N GLU A 118 -5.16 55.14 3.99
CA GLU A 118 -4.93 55.91 5.22
C GLU A 118 -3.61 56.66 5.17
N GLN A 119 -2.54 56.02 4.71
CA GLN A 119 -1.23 56.64 4.55
C GLN A 119 -1.30 57.81 3.55
N MET A 120 -1.96 57.60 2.40
CA MET A 120 -2.13 58.63 1.38
C MET A 120 -2.95 59.82 1.91
N ARG A 121 -4.00 59.58 2.72
CA ARG A 121 -4.77 60.66 3.37
C ARG A 121 -3.90 61.47 4.33
N LYS A 122 -3.01 60.84 5.10
CA LYS A 122 -2.06 61.54 5.98
C LYS A 122 -1.09 62.39 5.19
N GLU A 123 -0.52 61.86 4.11
CA GLU A 123 0.41 62.59 3.25
C GLU A 123 -0.25 63.77 2.54
N VAL A 124 -1.47 63.60 2.01
CA VAL A 124 -2.25 64.70 1.40
C VAL A 124 -2.58 65.77 2.43
N SER A 125 -2.98 65.38 3.65
CA SER A 125 -3.26 66.35 4.72
C SER A 125 -2.02 67.14 5.12
N ALA A 126 -0.86 66.47 5.23
CA ALA A 126 0.41 67.13 5.51
C ALA A 126 0.82 68.10 4.38
N LEU A 127 0.64 67.69 3.13
CA LEU A 127 0.91 68.54 1.97
C LEU A 127 -0.04 69.76 1.92
N ALA A 128 -1.32 69.57 2.21
CA ALA A 128 -2.31 70.64 2.29
C ALA A 128 -2.00 71.65 3.41
N LEU A 129 -1.60 71.19 4.60
CA LEU A 129 -1.13 72.07 5.68
C LEU A 129 0.12 72.86 5.26
N LYS A 130 1.07 72.21 4.59
CA LYS A 130 2.29 72.88 4.09
C LYS A 130 1.96 73.96 3.06
N ALA A 131 1.06 73.68 2.13
CA ALA A 131 0.59 74.65 1.14
C ALA A 131 -0.18 75.82 1.80
N ALA A 132 -1.08 75.53 2.75
CA ALA A 132 -1.78 76.55 3.51
C ALA A 132 -0.83 77.45 4.32
N GLY A 133 0.22 76.86 4.92
CA GLY A 133 1.29 77.59 5.59
C GLY A 133 2.06 78.52 4.66
N GLN A 134 2.40 78.06 3.45
CA GLN A 134 3.08 78.87 2.44
C GLN A 134 2.20 80.04 1.93
N ILE A 135 0.91 79.80 1.70
CA ILE A 135 -0.05 80.85 1.30
C ILE A 135 -0.20 81.90 2.41
N LEU A 136 -0.38 81.45 3.67
CA LEU A 136 -0.49 82.34 4.82
C LEU A 136 0.78 83.18 5.01
N GLN A 137 1.96 82.58 4.79
CA GLN A 137 3.24 83.28 4.85
C GLN A 137 3.35 84.35 3.76
N GLN A 138 2.87 84.10 2.54
CA GLN A 138 2.83 85.10 1.46
C GLN A 138 1.82 86.24 1.70
N GLU A 139 0.64 85.93 2.25
CA GLU A 139 -0.40 86.91 2.57
C GLU A 139 -0.01 87.83 3.75
N ILE A 140 0.62 87.27 4.80
CA ILE A 140 1.07 88.05 5.97
C ILE A 140 2.19 89.03 5.60
N ASP A 141 3.10 88.64 4.70
CA ASP A 141 4.29 89.43 4.34
C ASP A 141 3.93 90.73 3.60
N LYS A 142 2.94 90.70 2.70
CA LYS A 142 2.59 91.88 1.90
C LYS A 142 1.65 92.87 2.59
N ALA A 143 0.73 92.41 3.45
CA ALA A 143 -0.32 93.27 4.00
C ALA A 143 -0.22 93.54 5.51
N LYS A 144 0.26 92.58 6.32
CA LYS A 144 0.16 92.67 7.79
C LYS A 144 1.43 93.10 8.52
N HIS A 145 2.61 93.03 7.89
CA HIS A 145 3.85 93.43 8.56
C HIS A 145 3.87 94.91 8.96
N LYS A 146 3.29 95.80 8.14
CA LYS A 146 3.23 97.24 8.45
C LYS A 146 2.18 97.57 9.52
N GLU A 147 1.05 96.86 9.54
CA GLU A 147 -0.03 97.08 10.52
C GLU A 147 0.31 96.51 11.91
N LEU A 148 0.99 95.36 11.97
CA LEU A 148 1.45 94.76 13.23
C LEU A 148 2.58 95.57 13.89
N LEU A 149 3.52 96.11 13.10
CA LEU A 149 4.54 97.04 13.61
C LEU A 149 3.93 98.37 14.07
N GLY A 150 2.88 98.85 13.39
CA GLY A 150 2.13 100.04 13.80
C GLY A 150 1.45 99.89 15.16
N LYS A 151 0.72 98.78 15.38
CA LYS A 151 0.01 98.54 16.65
C LYS A 151 0.95 98.27 17.84
N VAL A 152 2.11 97.64 17.61
CA VAL A 152 3.11 97.44 18.67
C VAL A 152 3.84 98.73 19.02
N SER A 153 4.10 99.61 18.03
CA SER A 153 4.65 100.95 18.29
C SER A 153 3.67 101.83 19.08
N GLU A 154 2.37 101.75 18.81
CA GLU A 154 1.35 102.48 19.56
C GLU A 154 1.22 102.01 21.02
N GLN A 155 1.41 100.71 21.29
CA GLN A 155 1.38 100.18 22.66
C GLN A 155 2.67 100.45 23.45
N LEU A 156 3.83 100.58 22.79
CA LEU A 156 5.10 100.91 23.47
C LEU A 156 5.35 102.41 23.61
N GLY A 157 4.64 103.27 22.88
CA GLY A 157 4.70 104.74 23.02
C GLY A 157 3.78 105.33 24.10
N GLN A 158 3.09 104.49 24.88
CA GLN A 158 2.21 104.89 26.00
C GLN A 158 2.76 104.53 27.39
N ALA A 159 4.07 104.33 27.51
CA ALA A 159 4.79 104.31 28.80
C ALA A 159 5.84 105.43 28.81
#